data_AF-A0A967I8H3-F1
#
_entry.id   AF-A0A967I8H3-F1
#
_cell.length_a   1.000
_cell.length_b   1.000
_cell.length_c   1.000
_cell.angle_alpha   90.00
_cell.angle_beta   90.00
_cell.angle_gamma   90.00
#
_symmetry.space_group_name_H-M   'P 1'
#
loop_
_entity.id
_entity.type
_entity.pdbx_description
1 polymer ?
#
loop_
_entity_poly.entity_id
_entity_poly.type
_entity_poly.pdbx_seq_one_letter_code
_entity_poly.pdbx_strand_id
1 'polypeptide(L)'
;DDIIRHAEYYGVPFTMNPHFPLNTLAIMRGAMWALATEHIEPYNKAMFEAVWVEQKNVADKKVIAEVLQAAGFVAEPILEAAGQPDIKQALIEASGAAVERGVFGAPTMFVDGQMHFGQDRIDWVRRALNE
;
A
#
# COMPACT_ATOMS: atom_id res chain seq x y z
N ASP A 1 -10.32 -1.53 18.61
CA ASP A 1 -9.92 -0.72 19.78
C ASP A 1 -8.63 0.06 19.55
N ASP A 2 -7.50 -0.53 19.12
CA ASP A 2 -6.26 0.26 18.93
C ASP A 2 -6.16 1.03 17.60
N ILE A 3 -6.54 0.40 16.48
CA ILE A 3 -6.51 1.03 15.15
C ILE A 3 -7.43 2.27 15.06
N ILE A 4 -8.58 2.22 15.74
CA ILE A 4 -9.55 3.32 15.79
C ILE A 4 -8.96 4.50 16.58
N ARG A 5 -8.34 4.23 17.75
CA ARG A 5 -7.67 5.28 18.55
C ARG A 5 -6.57 5.99 17.77
N HIS A 6 -5.78 5.25 16.99
CA HIS A 6 -4.74 5.86 16.16
C HIS A 6 -5.32 6.63 14.97
N ALA A 7 -6.37 6.12 14.31
CA ALA A 7 -7.06 6.85 13.25
C ALA A 7 -7.62 8.19 13.76
N GLU A 8 -8.26 8.19 14.93
CA GLU A 8 -8.75 9.41 15.60
C GLU A 8 -7.60 10.36 15.97
N TYR A 9 -6.50 9.83 16.53
CA TYR A 9 -5.31 10.62 16.86
C TYR A 9 -4.69 11.31 15.64
N TYR A 10 -4.60 10.60 14.52
CA TYR A 10 -4.09 11.16 13.26
C TYR A 10 -5.12 12.00 12.49
N GLY A 11 -6.38 12.02 12.92
CA GLY A 11 -7.46 12.72 12.23
C GLY A 11 -7.79 12.16 10.85
N VAL A 12 -7.59 10.86 10.64
CA VAL A 12 -7.84 10.18 9.37
C VAL A 12 -9.14 9.36 9.42
N PRO A 13 -9.93 9.33 8.33
CA PRO A 13 -11.12 8.48 8.27
C PRO A 13 -10.71 7.00 8.29
N PHE A 14 -11.44 6.21 9.05
CA PHE A 14 -11.23 4.77 9.13
C PHE A 14 -12.55 4.05 9.36
N THR A 15 -12.77 2.96 8.63
CA THR A 15 -13.86 2.01 8.85
C THR A 15 -13.35 0.61 8.54
N MET A 16 -13.47 -0.30 9.50
CA MET A 16 -12.99 -1.67 9.33
C MET A 16 -13.68 -2.33 8.13
N ASN A 17 -12.89 -2.81 7.18
CA ASN A 17 -13.41 -3.46 5.98
C ASN A 17 -13.95 -4.86 6.32
N PRO A 18 -15.22 -5.20 5.99
CA PRO A 18 -15.82 -6.49 6.31
C PRO A 18 -15.23 -7.65 5.49
N HIS A 19 -14.48 -7.35 4.42
CA HIS A 19 -13.77 -8.33 3.60
C HIS A 19 -12.35 -8.63 4.11
N PHE A 20 -11.90 -7.97 5.18
CA PHE A 20 -10.58 -8.24 5.76
C PHE A 20 -10.54 -9.63 6.43
N PRO A 21 -9.49 -10.45 6.21
CA PRO A 21 -8.28 -10.19 5.41
C PRO A 21 -8.51 -10.28 3.89
N LEU A 22 -7.93 -9.33 3.16
CA LEU A 22 -8.10 -9.15 1.71
C LEU A 22 -6.99 -9.87 0.93
N ASN A 23 -7.32 -10.39 -0.26
CA ASN A 23 -6.29 -10.71 -1.25
C ASN A 23 -5.79 -9.42 -1.92
N THR A 24 -4.60 -8.97 -1.54
CA THR A 24 -4.01 -7.71 -2.02
C THR A 24 -3.06 -7.89 -3.20
N LEU A 25 -2.92 -9.11 -3.74
CA LEU A 25 -1.90 -9.40 -4.76
C LEU A 25 -2.06 -8.55 -6.03
N ALA A 26 -3.31 -8.35 -6.48
CA ALA A 26 -3.60 -7.54 -7.66
C ALA A 26 -3.21 -6.07 -7.44
N ILE A 27 -3.58 -5.49 -6.29
CA ILE A 27 -3.30 -4.09 -5.99
C ILE A 27 -1.82 -3.85 -5.66
N MET A 28 -1.10 -4.83 -5.10
CA MET A 28 0.36 -4.75 -4.91
C MET A 28 1.12 -4.76 -6.24
N ARG A 29 0.65 -5.55 -7.22
CA ARG A 29 1.22 -5.52 -8.58
C ARG A 29 0.92 -4.21 -9.32
N GLY A 30 -0.29 -3.67 -9.17
CA GLY A 30 -0.60 -2.33 -9.67
C GLY A 30 0.25 -1.24 -9.00
N ALA A 31 0.63 -1.40 -7.72
CA ALA A 31 1.56 -0.49 -7.05
C ALA A 31 2.97 -0.54 -7.67
N MET A 32 3.45 -1.72 -8.11
CA MET A 32 4.72 -1.81 -8.85
C MET A 32 4.68 -1.05 -10.17
N TRP A 33 3.56 -1.14 -10.91
CA TRP A 33 3.35 -0.32 -12.10
C TRP A 33 3.33 1.18 -11.77
N ALA A 34 2.62 1.57 -10.71
CA ALA A 34 2.52 2.96 -10.29
C ALA A 34 3.89 3.52 -9.84
N LEU A 35 4.71 2.71 -9.19
CA LEU A 35 6.07 3.06 -8.82
C LEU A 35 6.96 3.26 -10.06
N ALA A 36 6.92 2.33 -11.02
CA ALA A 36 7.72 2.39 -12.25
C ALA A 36 7.33 3.56 -13.17
N THR A 37 6.12 4.10 -13.01
CA THR A 37 5.58 5.21 -13.81
C THR A 37 5.49 6.52 -13.03
N GLU A 38 6.01 6.60 -11.81
CA GLU A 38 5.99 7.80 -10.95
C GLU A 38 4.59 8.27 -10.51
N HIS A 39 3.61 7.35 -10.42
CA HIS A 39 2.23 7.60 -9.98
C HIS A 39 1.90 6.93 -8.62
N ILE A 40 2.90 6.53 -7.84
CA ILE A 40 2.70 5.74 -6.61
C ILE A 40 1.83 6.45 -5.55
N GLU A 41 2.01 7.77 -5.39
CA GLU A 41 1.26 8.56 -4.40
C GLU A 41 -0.26 8.58 -4.67
N PRO A 42 -0.75 9.03 -5.85
CA PRO A 42 -2.18 8.99 -6.14
C PRO A 42 -2.75 7.56 -6.17
N TYR A 43 -1.95 6.57 -6.62
CA TYR A 43 -2.39 5.18 -6.64
C TYR A 43 -2.60 4.63 -5.22
N ASN A 44 -1.62 4.82 -4.33
CA ASN A 44 -1.72 4.37 -2.95
C ASN A 44 -2.88 5.04 -2.23
N LYS A 45 -3.04 6.36 -2.38
CA LYS A 45 -4.18 7.08 -1.80
C LYS A 45 -5.50 6.43 -2.19
N ALA A 46 -5.73 6.19 -3.48
CA ALA A 46 -6.96 5.56 -3.96
C ALA A 46 -7.17 4.15 -3.40
N MET A 47 -6.13 3.31 -3.37
CA MET A 47 -6.24 1.94 -2.84
C MET A 47 -6.49 1.92 -1.34
N PHE A 48 -5.81 2.76 -0.56
CA PHE A 48 -6.01 2.85 0.89
C PHE A 48 -7.39 3.41 1.24
N GLU A 49 -7.87 4.44 0.55
CA GLU A 49 -9.22 5.00 0.74
C GLU A 49 -10.30 3.96 0.39
N ALA A 50 -10.17 3.28 -0.77
CA ALA A 50 -11.09 2.23 -1.17
C ALA A 50 -11.19 1.11 -0.12
N VAL A 51 -10.05 0.68 0.44
CA VAL A 51 -10.02 -0.40 1.42
C VAL A 51 -10.54 0.05 2.80
N TRP A 52 -9.99 1.13 3.34
CA TRP A 52 -10.14 1.48 4.76
C TRP A 52 -11.16 2.57 5.05
N VAL A 53 -11.71 3.22 4.02
CA VAL A 53 -12.78 4.23 4.16
C VAL A 53 -14.05 3.73 3.49
N GLU A 54 -13.95 3.27 2.25
CA GLU A 54 -15.11 2.85 1.45
C GLU A 54 -15.46 1.37 1.58
N GLN A 55 -14.68 0.60 2.35
CA GLN A 55 -14.91 -0.82 2.62
C GLN A 55 -15.04 -1.70 1.36
N LYS A 56 -14.36 -1.32 0.26
CA LYS A 56 -14.43 -2.00 -1.03
C LYS A 56 -13.74 -3.38 -0.99
N ASN A 57 -14.29 -4.33 -1.75
CA ASN A 57 -13.66 -5.63 -1.97
C ASN A 57 -12.63 -5.57 -3.10
N VAL A 58 -11.39 -5.22 -2.77
CA VAL A 58 -10.28 -5.14 -3.75
C VAL A 58 -9.75 -6.50 -4.23
N ALA A 59 -10.38 -7.62 -3.86
CA ALA A 59 -10.13 -8.90 -4.53
C ALA A 59 -10.86 -9.00 -5.89
N ASP A 60 -11.87 -8.16 -6.14
CA ASP A 60 -12.58 -8.09 -7.41
C ASP A 60 -11.92 -7.07 -8.36
N LYS A 61 -11.50 -7.54 -9.54
CA LYS A 61 -10.88 -6.69 -10.57
C LYS A 61 -11.82 -5.60 -11.08
N LYS A 62 -13.14 -5.82 -11.08
CA LYS A 62 -14.11 -4.79 -11.47
C LYS A 62 -14.11 -3.65 -10.46
N VAL A 63 -14.11 -3.99 -9.17
CA VAL A 63 -14.00 -2.99 -8.09
C VAL A 63 -12.68 -2.23 -8.18
N ILE A 64 -11.56 -2.91 -8.45
CA ILE A 64 -10.27 -2.23 -8.66
C ILE A 64 -10.35 -1.26 -9.85
N ALA A 65 -10.99 -1.65 -10.96
CA ALA A 65 -11.15 -0.77 -12.12
C ALA A 65 -11.96 0.49 -11.79
N GLU A 66 -13.08 0.34 -11.07
CA GLU A 66 -13.93 1.45 -10.63
C GLU A 66 -13.16 2.43 -9.73
N VAL A 67 -12.38 1.90 -8.77
CA VAL A 67 -11.54 2.72 -7.87
C VAL A 67 -10.49 3.49 -8.67
N LEU A 68 -9.80 2.83 -9.61
CA LEU A 68 -8.79 3.47 -10.46
C LEU A 68 -9.40 4.58 -11.31
N GLN A 69 -10.55 4.33 -11.94
CA GLN A 69 -11.26 5.32 -12.75
C GLN A 69 -11.71 6.52 -11.92
N ALA A 70 -12.26 6.29 -10.72
CA ALA A 70 -12.67 7.35 -9.81
C ALA A 70 -11.48 8.22 -9.36
N ALA A 71 -10.28 7.64 -9.26
CA ALA A 71 -9.04 8.34 -8.96
C ALA A 71 -8.37 8.99 -10.19
N GLY A 72 -8.99 8.94 -11.37
CA GLY A 72 -8.51 9.58 -12.59
C GLY A 72 -7.53 8.74 -13.43
N PHE A 73 -7.35 7.46 -13.11
CA PHE A 73 -6.53 6.56 -13.91
C PHE A 73 -7.32 5.92 -15.06
N VAL A 74 -6.61 5.58 -16.14
CA VAL A 74 -7.11 4.62 -17.13
C VAL A 74 -6.84 3.22 -16.57
N ALA A 75 -7.89 2.52 -16.11
CA ALA A 75 -7.74 1.28 -15.36
C ALA A 75 -7.17 0.11 -16.16
N GLU A 76 -7.55 -0.02 -17.45
CA GLU A 76 -7.22 -1.18 -18.28
C GLU A 76 -5.70 -1.41 -18.41
N PRO A 77 -4.87 -0.41 -18.78
CA PRO A 77 -3.42 -0.56 -18.82
C PRO A 77 -2.79 -1.01 -17.49
N ILE A 78 -3.34 -0.55 -16.36
CA ILE A 78 -2.81 -0.88 -15.03
C ILE A 78 -3.16 -2.34 -14.68
N LEU A 79 -4.39 -2.75 -14.94
CA LEU A 79 -4.85 -4.12 -14.71
C LEU A 79 -4.15 -5.13 -15.62
N GLU A 80 -3.87 -4.74 -16.86
CA GLU A 80 -3.06 -5.52 -17.79
C GLU A 80 -1.61 -5.63 -17.30
N ALA A 81 -0.97 -4.51 -16.95
CA ALA A 81 0.38 -4.49 -16.40
C ALA A 81 0.52 -5.36 -15.15
N ALA A 82 -0.47 -5.35 -14.24
CA ALA A 82 -0.49 -6.21 -13.06
C ALA A 82 -0.49 -7.73 -13.40
N GLY A 83 -0.84 -8.10 -14.64
CA GLY A 83 -0.77 -9.45 -15.16
C GLY A 83 0.57 -9.82 -15.81
N GLN A 84 1.41 -8.83 -16.16
CA GLN A 84 2.62 -9.05 -16.95
C GLN A 84 3.74 -9.72 -16.15
N PRO A 85 4.60 -10.54 -16.81
CA PRO A 85 5.66 -11.28 -16.12
C PRO A 85 6.68 -10.39 -15.41
N ASP A 86 7.05 -9.26 -16.00
CA ASP A 86 7.99 -8.27 -15.46
C ASP A 86 7.47 -7.63 -14.16
N ILE A 87 6.20 -7.22 -14.11
CA ILE A 87 5.58 -6.65 -12.91
C ILE A 87 5.45 -7.70 -11.80
N LYS A 88 5.13 -8.95 -12.15
CA LYS A 88 5.12 -10.06 -11.18
C LYS A 88 6.50 -10.29 -10.59
N GLN A 89 7.53 -10.30 -11.44
CA GLN A 89 8.92 -10.49 -11.05
C GLN A 89 9.39 -9.32 -10.17
N ALA A 90 9.06 -8.08 -10.51
CA ALA A 90 9.41 -6.91 -9.74
C ALA A 90 8.83 -6.94 -8.31
N LEU A 91 7.57 -7.43 -8.14
CA LEU A 91 7.00 -7.61 -6.81
C LEU A 91 7.72 -8.71 -6.01
N ILE A 92 8.11 -9.82 -6.66
CA ILE A 92 8.88 -10.90 -6.03
C ILE A 92 10.23 -10.37 -5.55
N GLU A 93 10.95 -9.64 -6.40
CA GLU A 93 12.26 -9.07 -6.09
C GLU A 93 12.19 -8.03 -4.98
N ALA A 94 11.22 -7.12 -5.02
CA ALA A 94 11.00 -6.15 -3.96
C ALA A 94 10.69 -6.82 -2.61
N SER A 95 9.87 -7.87 -2.64
CA SER A 95 9.55 -8.64 -1.43
C SER A 95 10.77 -9.42 -0.91
N GLY A 96 11.55 -10.03 -1.81
CA GLY A 96 12.78 -10.73 -1.49
C GLY A 96 13.82 -9.80 -0.84
N ALA A 97 14.04 -8.63 -1.45
CA ALA A 97 14.95 -7.61 -0.92
C ALA A 97 14.50 -7.11 0.47
N ALA A 98 13.20 -6.96 0.71
CA ALA A 98 12.68 -6.60 2.03
C ALA A 98 13.02 -7.69 3.07
N VAL A 99 12.80 -8.96 2.73
CA VAL A 99 13.13 -10.11 3.61
C VAL A 99 14.63 -10.19 3.87
N GLU A 100 15.47 -10.05 2.84
CA GLU A 100 16.94 -10.06 2.98
C GLU A 100 17.44 -8.92 3.90
N ARG A 101 16.74 -7.78 3.89
CA ARG A 101 17.00 -6.65 4.80
C ARG A 101 16.41 -6.85 6.21
N GLY A 102 15.78 -7.99 6.48
CA GLY A 102 15.23 -8.34 7.79
C GLY A 102 13.81 -7.84 8.06
N VAL A 103 13.07 -7.37 7.05
CA VAL A 103 11.67 -6.94 7.23
C VAL A 103 10.79 -8.15 7.55
N PHE A 104 10.00 -8.06 8.63
CA PHE A 104 9.10 -9.12 9.07
C PHE A 104 7.64 -8.66 9.29
N GLY A 105 7.36 -7.37 9.11
CA GLY A 105 6.02 -6.80 9.30
C GLY A 105 5.87 -5.43 8.65
N ALA A 106 4.67 -4.85 8.77
CA ALA A 106 4.34 -3.55 8.22
C ALA A 106 3.60 -2.65 9.24
N PRO A 107 3.80 -1.33 9.21
CA PRO A 107 4.82 -0.64 8.40
C PRO A 107 6.23 -0.85 8.98
N THR A 108 7.23 -0.94 8.10
CA THR A 108 8.65 -0.94 8.47
C THR A 108 9.35 0.14 7.66
N MET A 109 10.11 1.00 8.32
CA MET A 109 10.88 2.08 7.71
C MET A 109 12.36 1.90 8.03
N PHE A 110 13.22 2.48 7.18
CA PHE A 110 14.64 2.56 7.45
C PHE A 110 15.16 3.99 7.27
N VAL A 111 15.98 4.45 8.21
CA VAL A 111 16.74 5.72 8.13
C VAL A 111 18.20 5.39 8.38
N ASP A 112 19.09 5.74 7.46
CA ASP A 112 20.54 5.46 7.53
C ASP A 112 20.91 4.02 7.90
N GLY A 113 20.13 3.06 7.38
CA GLY A 113 20.34 1.63 7.62
C GLY A 113 19.71 1.11 8.92
N GLN A 114 19.24 1.98 9.82
CA GLN A 114 18.53 1.59 11.03
C GLN A 114 17.06 1.27 10.74
N MET A 115 16.56 0.14 11.24
CA MET A 115 15.18 -0.30 11.09
C MET A 115 14.27 0.29 12.18
N HIS A 116 13.08 0.73 11.78
CA HIS A 116 11.97 1.14 12.64
C HIS A 116 10.71 0.38 12.25
N PHE A 117 10.26 -0.57 13.08
CA PHE A 117 9.08 -1.39 12.84
C PHE A 117 7.89 -0.94 13.71
N GLY A 118 6.77 -0.64 13.07
CA GLY A 118 5.52 -0.23 13.70
C GLY A 118 5.17 1.25 13.46
N GLN A 119 3.88 1.54 13.35
CA GLN A 119 3.38 2.92 13.19
C GLN A 119 3.70 3.79 14.41
N ASP A 120 3.81 3.18 15.59
CA ASP A 120 4.24 3.78 16.85
C ASP A 120 5.73 4.21 16.86
N ARG A 121 6.48 3.93 15.78
CA ARG A 121 7.86 4.37 15.59
C ARG A 121 8.01 5.59 14.70
N ILE A 122 6.92 6.15 14.14
CA ILE A 122 6.99 7.33 13.25
C ILE A 122 7.72 8.51 13.91
N ASP A 123 7.53 8.74 15.22
CA ASP A 123 8.25 9.81 15.93
C ASP A 123 9.77 9.58 15.98
N TRP A 124 10.23 8.34 16.06
CA TRP A 124 11.65 8.00 16.02
C TRP A 124 12.21 8.14 14.61
N VAL A 125 11.45 7.76 13.58
CA VAL A 125 11.81 8.02 12.18
C VAL A 125 11.97 9.51 11.94
N ARG A 126 11.03 10.34 12.41
CA ARG A 126 11.11 11.80 12.29
C ARG A 126 12.35 12.37 12.95
N ARG A 127 12.74 11.87 14.13
CA ARG A 127 13.97 12.31 14.81
C ARG A 127 15.21 11.95 14.01
N ALA A 128 15.32 10.70 13.58
CA ALA A 128 16.45 10.21 12.78
C ALA A 128 16.65 10.99 11.47
N LEU A 129 15.57 11.49 10.84
CA LEU A 129 15.66 12.32 9.62
C LEU A 129 16.14 13.76 9.85
N ASN A 130 16.16 14.25 11.10
CA ASN A 130 16.53 15.63 11.45
C ASN A 130 17.86 15.71 12.22
N GLU A 131 18.54 14.57 12.43
CA GLU A 131 19.89 14.47 12.97
C GLU A 131 20.94 14.62 11.85
#